data_AF-A0A2A9CVM2-F1
#
_entry.id   AF-A0A2A9CVM2-F1
#
_cell.length_a   1.000
_cell.length_b   1.000
_cell.length_c   1.000
_cell.angle_alpha   90.00
_cell.angle_beta   90.00
_cell.angle_gamma   90.00
#
_symmetry.space_group_name_H-M   'P 1'
#
loop_
_entity.id
_entity.type
_entity.pdbx_description
1 polymer ?
#
loop_
_entity_poly.entity_id
_entity_poly.type
_entity_poly.pdbx_seq_one_letter_code
_entity_poly.pdbx_strand_id
1 'polypeptide(L)'
;MNEHFFRRQSTYARIRDLSTPDHWVVYVGLGATIDRTDVSWSNLVQQLLGKFWKETDANLEDVSDWVTNLGPERAATAAEALYQWRDKGNWVGHLQADLGSILYGPRRMMAGMLLQALSMWAAMIAWQGGSVLFVTPNYDSYLYEELHLQSEGLAPRVVLNPVVVLGEGEGLPGNVTSPGSLTCVHLHGSVPYGDRPVGIPVVGEVTYSMTSARTSAFLTECIESARLLIVGSSVSDGPLVSSLIATSSSEGLQPRYAILPHQGSEWLASSGVRHGIKALSSDRLAALALTAINPDFYSQVAQLLLESTWALMRGDVDRLETVRYRRRYDERLARWWRGWSGHCDDSAAQAFHHDILDRYLKMVRFQLGASPDEGLKIEIWARWSPNHLRELALWAASIGTWRDHELMRRDTISLESPYFAVRVFCAGSPQLDAAGADAPGRWKTSFGMPLWHDGKGDGPVPVGVVVVSSTWGVKAGPGHGESSLRERNLDRIQRAMPWLEEAGELILDKEIPAKSRGEVLREIDRALGA
;
A
#
# COMPACT_ATOMS: atom_id res chain seq x y z
N MET A 1 -1.07 27.86 1.86
CA MET A 1 -1.35 26.53 2.46
C MET A 1 -2.01 25.67 1.39
N ASN A 2 -1.37 24.59 0.97
CA ASN A 2 -1.96 23.66 -0.01
C ASN A 2 -3.14 22.93 0.64
N GLU A 3 -4.30 22.99 0.02
CA GLU A 3 -5.51 22.29 0.45
C GLU A 3 -5.27 20.77 0.50
N HIS A 4 -5.85 20.09 1.51
CA HIS A 4 -5.76 18.63 1.68
C HIS A 4 -6.33 17.89 0.47
N PHE A 5 -5.73 16.75 0.09
CA PHE A 5 -6.14 16.00 -1.10
C PHE A 5 -7.66 15.79 -1.23
N PHE A 6 -8.34 15.25 -0.22
CA PHE A 6 -9.80 15.03 -0.24
C PHE A 6 -10.68 16.25 0.08
N ARG A 7 -10.10 17.45 0.12
CA ARG A 7 -10.87 18.72 0.15
C ARG A 7 -10.87 19.42 -1.21
N ARG A 8 -9.87 19.13 -2.04
CA ARG A 8 -9.74 19.71 -3.39
C ARG A 8 -10.93 19.28 -4.25
N GLN A 9 -11.58 20.24 -4.91
CA GLN A 9 -12.66 19.93 -5.86
C GLN A 9 -12.19 19.04 -7.01
N SER A 10 -10.93 19.23 -7.46
CA SER A 10 -10.33 18.40 -8.51
C SER A 10 -10.27 16.92 -8.12
N THR A 11 -10.10 16.58 -6.84
CA THR A 11 -10.11 15.19 -6.38
C THR A 11 -11.47 14.54 -6.58
N TYR A 12 -12.56 15.25 -6.28
CA TYR A 12 -13.92 14.73 -6.49
C TYR A 12 -14.30 14.63 -7.96
N ALA A 13 -13.81 15.55 -8.80
CA ALA A 13 -13.93 15.39 -10.26
C ALA A 13 -13.22 14.11 -10.74
N ARG A 14 -12.06 13.78 -10.17
CA ARG A 14 -11.35 12.51 -10.49
C ARG A 14 -12.07 11.29 -9.95
N ILE A 15 -12.66 11.36 -8.75
CA ILE A 15 -13.51 10.27 -8.24
C ILE A 15 -14.67 10.02 -9.21
N ARG A 16 -15.32 11.07 -9.73
CA ARG A 16 -16.35 10.92 -10.76
C ARG A 16 -15.80 10.24 -12.01
N ASP A 17 -14.68 10.72 -12.54
CA ASP A 17 -14.07 10.17 -13.75
C ASP A 17 -13.71 8.69 -13.61
N LEU A 18 -13.21 8.28 -12.43
CA LEU A 18 -12.87 6.89 -12.09
C LEU A 18 -14.09 6.04 -11.76
N SER A 19 -15.24 6.67 -11.51
CA SER A 19 -16.53 6.00 -11.24
C SER A 19 -17.40 5.89 -12.50
N THR A 20 -16.82 6.04 -13.68
CA THR A 20 -17.53 5.80 -14.95
C THR A 20 -17.49 4.30 -15.27
N PRO A 21 -18.65 3.60 -15.35
CA PRO A 21 -18.72 2.18 -15.66
C PRO A 21 -18.47 1.94 -17.16
N ASP A 22 -17.21 2.03 -17.56
CA ASP A 22 -16.72 1.93 -18.93
C ASP A 22 -15.64 0.83 -19.03
N HIS A 23 -14.97 0.74 -20.17
CA HIS A 23 -13.82 -0.12 -20.38
C HIS A 23 -12.54 0.59 -19.91
N TRP A 24 -11.78 -0.09 -19.04
CA TRP A 24 -10.54 0.42 -18.47
C TRP A 24 -9.37 -0.51 -18.75
N VAL A 25 -8.25 0.09 -19.14
CA VAL A 25 -6.92 -0.52 -19.05
C VAL A 25 -6.22 0.06 -17.84
N VAL A 26 -5.69 -0.82 -16.99
CA VAL A 26 -4.98 -0.45 -15.77
C VAL A 26 -3.55 -0.96 -15.85
N TYR A 27 -2.59 -0.04 -15.99
CA TYR A 27 -1.18 -0.38 -15.88
C TYR A 27 -0.78 -0.38 -14.40
N VAL A 28 -0.39 -1.55 -13.89
CA VAL A 28 -0.05 -1.76 -12.47
C VAL A 28 1.43 -2.05 -12.32
N GLY A 29 2.20 -1.08 -11.83
CA GLY A 29 3.64 -1.25 -11.57
C GLY A 29 3.97 -1.92 -10.23
N LEU A 30 5.26 -2.13 -9.98
CA LEU A 30 5.80 -2.78 -8.76
C LEU A 30 5.40 -2.05 -7.47
N GLY A 31 5.20 -0.73 -7.53
CA GLY A 31 4.77 0.07 -6.39
C GLY A 31 3.36 -0.28 -5.89
N ALA A 32 2.57 -1.04 -6.66
CA ALA A 32 1.24 -1.49 -6.21
C ALA A 32 1.30 -2.70 -5.26
N THR A 33 2.39 -3.48 -5.30
CA THR A 33 2.57 -4.69 -4.48
C THR A 33 3.68 -4.55 -3.44
N ILE A 34 4.28 -3.36 -3.34
CA ILE A 34 5.43 -3.07 -2.46
C ILE A 34 5.11 -3.25 -0.97
N ASP A 35 3.85 -3.09 -0.58
CA ASP A 35 3.38 -3.34 0.79
C ASP A 35 3.37 -4.84 1.16
N ARG A 36 3.32 -5.74 0.16
CA ARG A 36 3.44 -7.19 0.36
C ARG A 36 4.86 -7.70 0.16
N THR A 37 5.58 -7.13 -0.80
CA THR A 37 6.91 -7.60 -1.17
C THR A 37 8.03 -6.88 -0.40
N ASP A 38 7.86 -5.60 -0.08
CA ASP A 38 8.93 -4.65 0.29
C ASP A 38 10.02 -4.50 -0.79
N VAL A 39 9.67 -4.84 -2.04
CA VAL A 39 10.62 -4.91 -3.15
C VAL A 39 10.32 -3.80 -4.15
N SER A 40 11.20 -2.79 -4.16
CA SER A 40 11.33 -1.90 -5.31
C SER A 40 12.13 -2.56 -6.42
N TRP A 41 12.07 -2.02 -7.64
CA TRP A 41 12.88 -2.53 -8.75
C TRP A 41 14.38 -2.55 -8.42
N SER A 42 14.91 -1.48 -7.83
CA SER A 42 16.31 -1.44 -7.39
C SER A 42 16.62 -2.48 -6.32
N ASN A 43 15.74 -2.68 -5.34
CA ASN A 43 15.92 -3.69 -4.30
C ASN A 43 15.91 -5.11 -4.89
N LEU A 44 15.02 -5.39 -5.85
CA LEU A 44 14.98 -6.68 -6.55
C LEU A 44 16.33 -6.99 -7.20
N VAL A 45 16.87 -6.04 -7.96
CA VAL A 45 18.16 -6.19 -8.66
C VAL A 45 19.31 -6.36 -7.66
N GLN A 46 19.32 -5.59 -6.57
CA GLN A 46 20.30 -5.74 -5.50
C GLN A 46 20.26 -7.15 -4.88
N GLN A 47 19.06 -7.67 -4.60
CA GLN A 47 18.90 -9.01 -4.02
C GLN A 47 19.32 -10.11 -4.99
N LEU A 48 19.03 -9.97 -6.28
CA LEU A 48 19.49 -10.92 -7.31
C LEU A 48 21.02 -10.91 -7.43
N LEU A 49 21.65 -9.73 -7.52
CA LEU A 49 23.11 -9.61 -7.58
C LEU A 49 23.78 -10.11 -6.30
N GLY A 50 23.18 -9.85 -5.13
CA GLY A 50 23.68 -10.29 -3.84
C GLY A 50 23.77 -11.81 -3.70
N LYS A 51 23.11 -12.60 -4.56
CA LYS A 51 23.26 -14.06 -4.61
C LYS A 51 24.64 -14.50 -5.13
N PHE A 52 25.34 -13.63 -5.84
CA PHE A 52 26.60 -13.93 -6.53
C PHE A 52 27.85 -13.35 -5.85
N TRP A 53 27.74 -13.01 -4.55
CA TRP A 53 28.84 -12.42 -3.79
C TRP A 53 30.10 -13.29 -3.75
N LYS A 54 29.98 -14.62 -3.92
CA LYS A 54 31.12 -15.55 -3.96
C LYS A 54 31.83 -15.53 -5.31
N GLU A 55 31.13 -15.13 -6.36
CA GLU A 55 31.59 -15.15 -7.74
C GLU A 55 32.20 -13.81 -8.17
N THR A 56 31.81 -12.70 -7.52
CA THR A 56 32.20 -11.34 -7.93
C THR A 56 33.16 -10.63 -6.97
N ASP A 57 33.51 -11.24 -5.83
CA ASP A 57 34.17 -10.60 -4.67
C ASP A 57 33.45 -9.35 -4.12
N ALA A 58 32.27 -9.01 -4.67
CA ALA A 58 31.51 -7.82 -4.30
C ALA A 58 30.67 -8.09 -3.04
N ASN A 59 30.75 -7.19 -2.08
CA ASN A 59 29.88 -7.21 -0.92
C ASN A 59 28.53 -6.52 -1.22
N LEU A 60 27.60 -6.55 -0.27
CA LEU A 60 26.26 -5.95 -0.45
C LEU A 60 26.29 -4.42 -0.61
N GLU A 61 27.27 -3.75 -0.02
CA GLU A 61 27.47 -2.29 -0.16
C GLU A 61 27.94 -1.97 -1.58
N ASP A 62 28.91 -2.72 -2.12
CA ASP A 62 29.36 -2.59 -3.51
C ASP A 62 28.20 -2.77 -4.50
N VAL A 63 27.35 -3.78 -4.29
CA VAL A 63 26.16 -4.03 -5.11
C VAL A 63 25.15 -2.88 -5.01
N SER A 64 24.91 -2.38 -3.80
CA SER A 64 24.01 -1.25 -3.56
C SER A 64 24.50 0.02 -4.27
N ASP A 65 25.79 0.32 -4.16
CA ASP A 65 26.42 1.47 -4.82
C ASP A 65 26.39 1.32 -6.34
N TRP A 66 26.65 0.12 -6.86
CA TRP A 66 26.58 -0.18 -8.28
C TRP A 66 25.18 0.10 -8.86
N VAL A 67 24.14 -0.43 -8.21
CA VAL A 67 22.74 -0.22 -8.62
C VAL A 67 22.35 1.25 -8.56
N THR A 68 22.78 1.96 -7.50
CA THR A 68 22.49 3.37 -7.31
C THR A 68 23.15 4.24 -8.39
N ASN A 69 24.41 3.97 -8.73
CA ASN A 69 25.19 4.79 -9.65
C ASN A 69 24.85 4.52 -11.12
N LEU A 70 24.61 3.26 -11.51
CA LEU A 70 24.33 2.91 -12.91
C LEU A 70 22.85 2.95 -13.27
N GLY A 71 21.99 2.80 -12.26
CA GLY A 71 20.58 2.53 -12.45
C GLY A 71 20.27 1.03 -12.49
N PRO A 72 19.07 0.63 -12.04
CA PRO A 72 18.73 -0.77 -11.79
C PRO A 72 18.67 -1.62 -13.07
N GLU A 73 18.23 -1.07 -14.20
CA GLU A 73 18.15 -1.82 -15.47
C GLU A 73 19.54 -2.24 -15.99
N ARG A 74 20.53 -1.33 -15.94
CA ARG A 74 21.91 -1.63 -16.32
C ARG A 74 22.57 -2.63 -15.39
N ALA A 75 22.31 -2.49 -14.09
CA ALA A 75 22.80 -3.44 -13.10
C ALA A 75 22.15 -4.82 -13.27
N ALA A 76 20.88 -4.88 -13.67
CA ALA A 76 20.17 -6.12 -13.95
C ALA A 76 20.78 -6.91 -15.12
N THR A 77 21.36 -6.24 -16.12
CA THR A 77 22.12 -6.90 -17.20
C THR A 77 23.27 -7.76 -16.65
N ALA A 78 23.95 -7.31 -15.59
CA ALA A 78 25.01 -8.09 -14.94
C ALA A 78 24.44 -9.32 -14.23
N ALA A 79 23.29 -9.19 -13.55
CA ALA A 79 22.61 -10.32 -12.93
C ALA A 79 22.24 -11.39 -13.97
N GLU A 80 21.64 -11.00 -15.09
CA GLU A 80 21.31 -11.91 -16.19
C GLU A 80 22.54 -12.66 -16.72
N ALA A 81 23.66 -11.95 -16.95
CA ALA A 81 24.89 -12.55 -17.43
C ALA A 81 25.45 -13.58 -16.43
N LEU A 82 25.39 -13.31 -15.13
CA LEU A 82 25.85 -14.21 -14.07
C LEU A 82 25.00 -15.49 -14.00
N TYR A 83 23.66 -15.38 -14.10
CA TYR A 83 22.78 -16.55 -14.18
C TYR A 83 23.10 -17.39 -15.42
N GLN A 84 23.25 -16.77 -16.59
CA GLN A 84 23.59 -17.49 -17.83
C GLN A 84 24.95 -18.18 -17.75
N TRP A 85 25.96 -17.53 -17.16
CA TRP A 85 27.30 -18.08 -17.01
C TRP A 85 27.35 -19.25 -16.02
N ARG A 86 26.70 -19.11 -14.86
CA ARG A 86 26.73 -20.12 -13.78
C ARG A 86 25.95 -21.38 -14.16
N ASP A 87 24.78 -21.20 -14.78
CA ASP A 87 23.78 -22.28 -14.83
C ASP A 87 23.60 -22.91 -16.22
N LYS A 88 24.34 -22.44 -17.24
CA LYS A 88 24.59 -22.91 -18.64
C LYS A 88 23.51 -23.75 -19.39
N GLY A 89 22.28 -23.82 -18.90
CA GLY A 89 21.21 -24.66 -19.44
C GLY A 89 19.86 -24.51 -18.72
N ASN A 90 19.83 -24.14 -17.44
CA ASN A 90 18.58 -23.86 -16.69
C ASN A 90 18.60 -22.52 -15.93
N TRP A 91 19.29 -21.53 -16.50
CA TRP A 91 19.42 -20.21 -15.85
C TRP A 91 18.05 -19.54 -15.63
N VAL A 92 17.09 -19.73 -16.55
CA VAL A 92 15.72 -19.20 -16.43
C VAL A 92 15.02 -19.80 -15.22
N GLY A 93 15.10 -21.13 -15.03
CA GLY A 93 14.47 -21.79 -13.90
C GLY A 93 15.05 -21.36 -12.55
N HIS A 94 16.38 -21.15 -12.48
CA HIS A 94 17.01 -20.63 -11.26
C HIS A 94 16.67 -19.16 -11.00
N LEU A 95 16.65 -18.31 -12.04
CA LEU A 95 16.20 -16.93 -11.92
C LEU A 95 14.75 -16.87 -11.41
N GLN A 96 13.84 -17.67 -11.99
CA GLN A 96 12.45 -17.75 -11.55
C GLN A 96 12.33 -18.23 -10.09
N ALA A 97 13.13 -19.21 -9.67
CA ALA A 97 13.14 -19.69 -8.30
C ALA A 97 13.63 -18.61 -7.32
N ASP A 98 14.71 -17.90 -7.66
CA ASP A 98 15.21 -16.79 -6.84
C ASP A 98 14.23 -15.62 -6.80
N LEU A 99 13.63 -15.23 -7.94
CA LEU A 99 12.54 -14.25 -7.99
C LEU A 99 11.38 -14.66 -7.08
N GLY A 100 10.93 -15.91 -7.15
CA GLY A 100 9.89 -16.42 -6.27
C GLY A 100 10.27 -16.30 -4.79
N SER A 101 11.53 -16.61 -4.45
CA SER A 101 12.01 -16.48 -3.07
C SER A 101 12.03 -15.03 -2.56
N ILE A 102 12.31 -14.07 -3.44
CA ILE A 102 12.35 -12.63 -3.13
C ILE A 102 10.93 -12.07 -3.01
N LEU A 103 10.04 -12.41 -3.96
CA LEU A 103 8.69 -11.86 -4.05
C LEU A 103 7.74 -12.40 -2.96
N TYR A 104 7.93 -13.66 -2.54
CA TYR A 104 7.04 -14.34 -1.60
C TYR A 104 7.66 -14.57 -0.22
N GLY A 105 8.44 -13.58 0.22
CA GLY A 105 9.00 -13.55 1.57
C GLY A 105 7.93 -13.46 2.68
N PRO A 106 8.35 -13.56 3.95
CA PRO A 106 7.44 -13.56 5.11
C PRO A 106 6.63 -12.25 5.26
N ARG A 107 7.06 -11.16 4.60
CA ARG A 107 6.37 -9.86 4.57
C ARG A 107 5.06 -9.84 3.77
N ARG A 108 4.75 -10.88 2.99
CA ARG A 108 3.45 -11.03 2.29
C ARG A 108 2.23 -10.82 3.19
N MET A 109 2.42 -11.03 4.50
CA MET A 109 1.38 -10.97 5.53
C MET A 109 1.19 -9.54 6.09
N MET A 110 1.98 -8.56 5.65
CA MET A 110 1.90 -7.14 6.02
C MET A 110 1.18 -6.29 4.96
N ALA A 111 0.25 -6.90 4.22
CA ALA A 111 -0.45 -6.27 3.10
C ALA A 111 -1.11 -4.94 3.51
N GLY A 112 -0.93 -3.91 2.68
CA GLY A 112 -1.72 -2.69 2.73
C GLY A 112 -3.00 -2.84 1.92
N MET A 113 -3.72 -1.72 1.77
CA MET A 113 -5.05 -1.71 1.18
C MET A 113 -5.09 -1.45 -0.33
N LEU A 114 -3.95 -1.17 -0.97
CA LEU A 114 -3.96 -0.71 -2.36
C LEU A 114 -4.50 -1.78 -3.32
N LEU A 115 -3.97 -3.00 -3.28
CA LEU A 115 -4.46 -4.08 -4.14
C LEU A 115 -5.91 -4.44 -3.86
N GLN A 116 -6.32 -4.45 -2.59
CA GLN A 116 -7.71 -4.70 -2.21
C GLN A 116 -8.63 -3.61 -2.80
N ALA A 117 -8.29 -2.33 -2.58
CA ALA A 117 -9.06 -1.20 -3.09
C ALA A 117 -9.14 -1.19 -4.62
N LEU A 118 -8.02 -1.50 -5.30
CA LEU A 118 -7.94 -1.58 -6.76
C LEU A 118 -8.80 -2.74 -7.31
N SER A 119 -8.74 -3.91 -6.68
CA SER A 119 -9.52 -5.09 -7.08
C SER A 119 -11.01 -4.88 -6.82
N MET A 120 -11.38 -4.29 -5.68
CA MET A 120 -12.76 -3.91 -5.37
C MET A 120 -13.30 -2.89 -6.39
N TRP A 121 -12.52 -1.87 -6.74
CA TRP A 121 -12.88 -0.88 -7.75
C TRP A 121 -13.11 -1.54 -9.10
N ALA A 122 -12.19 -2.38 -9.56
CA ALA A 122 -12.31 -3.04 -10.85
C ALA A 122 -13.51 -4.00 -10.91
N ALA A 123 -13.72 -4.79 -9.86
CA ALA A 123 -14.87 -5.67 -9.77
C ALA A 123 -16.19 -4.89 -9.77
N MET A 124 -16.24 -3.71 -9.16
CA MET A 124 -17.42 -2.85 -9.19
C MET A 124 -17.66 -2.20 -10.56
N ILE A 125 -16.61 -1.79 -11.27
CA ILE A 125 -16.71 -1.34 -12.68
C ILE A 125 -17.30 -2.45 -13.54
N ALA A 126 -16.74 -3.66 -13.45
CA ALA A 126 -17.22 -4.83 -14.18
C ALA A 126 -18.69 -5.15 -13.83
N TRP A 127 -19.03 -5.13 -12.54
CA TRP A 127 -20.40 -5.34 -12.08
C TRP A 127 -21.37 -4.34 -12.71
N GLN A 128 -21.00 -3.06 -12.82
CA GLN A 128 -21.85 -2.02 -13.42
C GLN A 128 -21.92 -2.07 -14.95
N GLY A 129 -21.32 -3.08 -15.60
CA GLY A 129 -21.37 -3.29 -17.04
C GLY A 129 -20.15 -2.78 -17.80
N GLY A 130 -19.13 -2.28 -17.11
CA GLY A 130 -17.82 -1.99 -17.69
C GLY A 130 -16.95 -3.25 -17.82
N SER A 131 -15.67 -3.06 -18.10
CA SER A 131 -14.66 -4.12 -18.06
C SER A 131 -13.30 -3.57 -17.64
N VAL A 132 -12.43 -4.43 -17.11
CA VAL A 132 -11.10 -4.01 -16.69
C VAL A 132 -10.03 -4.99 -17.17
N LEU A 133 -9.11 -4.48 -17.99
CA LEU A 133 -7.86 -5.14 -18.37
C LEU A 133 -6.72 -4.61 -17.49
N PHE A 134 -6.20 -5.46 -16.63
CA PHE A 134 -4.93 -5.20 -15.94
C PHE A 134 -3.76 -5.60 -16.82
N VAL A 135 -2.78 -4.71 -16.91
CA VAL A 135 -1.51 -4.95 -17.57
C VAL A 135 -0.40 -4.66 -16.56
N THR A 136 0.50 -5.62 -16.32
CA THR A 136 1.53 -5.47 -15.29
C THR A 136 2.89 -6.00 -15.74
N PRO A 137 3.99 -5.25 -15.48
CA PRO A 137 5.35 -5.78 -15.57
C PRO A 137 5.76 -6.62 -14.35
N ASN A 138 4.90 -6.73 -13.32
CA ASN A 138 5.21 -7.48 -12.11
C ASN A 138 5.19 -8.98 -12.39
N TYR A 139 6.00 -9.74 -11.66
CA TYR A 139 6.03 -11.20 -11.79
C TYR A 139 5.11 -11.89 -10.77
N ASP A 140 4.77 -11.21 -9.67
CA ASP A 140 3.99 -11.79 -8.58
C ASP A 140 2.51 -12.03 -8.95
N SER A 141 1.83 -12.84 -8.14
CA SER A 141 0.43 -13.24 -8.36
C SER A 141 -0.57 -12.46 -7.49
N TYR A 142 -0.10 -11.51 -6.65
CA TYR A 142 -0.96 -10.89 -5.63
C TYR A 142 -2.13 -10.11 -6.22
N LEU A 143 -1.95 -9.44 -7.36
CA LEU A 143 -3.05 -8.74 -8.03
C LEU A 143 -4.14 -9.72 -8.48
N TYR A 144 -3.75 -10.85 -9.07
CA TYR A 144 -4.71 -11.84 -9.56
C TYR A 144 -5.42 -12.57 -8.42
N GLU A 145 -4.70 -12.89 -7.34
CA GLU A 145 -5.28 -13.46 -6.11
C GLU A 145 -6.36 -12.54 -5.51
N GLU A 146 -6.09 -11.23 -5.41
CA GLU A 146 -7.07 -10.26 -4.91
C GLU A 146 -8.27 -10.12 -5.85
N LEU A 147 -8.06 -10.08 -7.16
CA LEU A 147 -9.16 -10.06 -8.14
C LEU A 147 -10.03 -11.30 -8.02
N HIS A 148 -9.42 -12.47 -7.78
CA HIS A 148 -10.14 -13.72 -7.58
C HIS A 148 -11.07 -13.61 -6.37
N LEU A 149 -10.54 -13.22 -5.20
CA LEU A 149 -11.31 -13.02 -3.97
C LEU A 149 -12.49 -12.05 -4.16
N GLN A 150 -12.29 -10.94 -4.88
CA GLN A 150 -13.37 -9.97 -5.13
C GLN A 150 -14.41 -10.48 -6.14
N SER A 151 -13.99 -11.28 -7.12
CA SER A 151 -14.87 -11.79 -8.18
C SER A 151 -15.78 -12.93 -7.72
N GLU A 152 -15.34 -13.78 -6.79
CA GLU A 152 -16.11 -14.95 -6.32
C GLU A 152 -17.47 -14.54 -5.72
N GLY A 153 -17.50 -13.47 -4.93
CA GLY A 153 -18.74 -12.95 -4.32
C GLY A 153 -19.68 -12.26 -5.32
N LEU A 154 -19.23 -12.04 -6.56
CA LEU A 154 -19.92 -11.27 -7.59
C LEU A 154 -20.28 -12.11 -8.83
N ALA A 155 -19.96 -13.40 -8.82
CA ALA A 155 -20.33 -14.33 -9.88
C ALA A 155 -21.87 -14.54 -9.96
N PRO A 156 -22.43 -14.84 -11.15
CA PRO A 156 -21.75 -14.94 -12.45
C PRO A 156 -21.63 -13.59 -13.18
N ARG A 157 -22.03 -12.48 -12.55
CA ARG A 157 -22.10 -11.16 -13.20
C ARG A 157 -20.73 -10.58 -13.51
N VAL A 158 -19.72 -10.91 -12.69
CA VAL A 158 -18.32 -10.59 -12.93
C VAL A 158 -17.57 -11.88 -13.25
N VAL A 159 -16.79 -11.86 -14.33
CA VAL A 159 -16.01 -13.00 -14.81
C VAL A 159 -14.53 -12.64 -14.78
N LEU A 160 -13.78 -13.28 -13.90
CA LEU A 160 -12.32 -13.25 -13.92
C LEU A 160 -11.79 -14.27 -14.93
N ASN A 161 -11.05 -13.80 -15.91
CA ASN A 161 -10.47 -14.63 -16.95
C ASN A 161 -9.08 -15.14 -16.52
N PRO A 162 -8.63 -16.29 -17.06
CA PRO A 162 -7.30 -16.81 -16.77
C PRO A 162 -6.19 -15.77 -17.03
N VAL A 163 -5.14 -15.82 -16.22
CA VAL A 163 -3.94 -15.00 -16.40
C VAL A 163 -3.35 -15.24 -17.78
N VAL A 164 -2.98 -14.16 -18.46
CA VAL A 164 -2.27 -14.18 -19.74
C VAL A 164 -0.84 -13.69 -19.52
N VAL A 165 0.14 -14.29 -20.19
CA VAL A 165 1.53 -13.84 -20.19
C VAL A 165 1.90 -13.49 -21.62
N LEU A 166 2.27 -12.23 -21.87
CA LEU A 166 2.50 -11.72 -23.21
C LEU A 166 3.60 -12.50 -23.95
N GLY A 167 3.18 -13.30 -24.93
CA GLY A 167 4.02 -14.12 -25.81
C GLY A 167 4.36 -13.47 -27.15
N GLU A 168 4.97 -14.24 -28.05
CA GLU A 168 5.16 -13.84 -29.45
C GLU A 168 3.84 -14.00 -30.23
N GLY A 169 3.43 -12.94 -30.93
CA GLY A 169 2.24 -12.95 -31.80
C GLY A 169 0.90 -12.82 -31.06
N GLU A 170 0.91 -12.60 -29.75
CA GLU A 170 -0.30 -12.33 -28.98
C GLU A 170 -0.74 -10.87 -29.13
N GLY A 171 -2.01 -10.66 -29.51
CA GLY A 171 -2.66 -9.34 -29.54
C GLY A 171 -3.50 -9.10 -28.29
N LEU A 172 -4.35 -8.08 -28.31
CA LEU A 172 -5.32 -7.86 -27.23
C LEU A 172 -6.20 -9.09 -26.99
N PRO A 173 -6.43 -9.46 -25.71
CA PRO A 173 -7.44 -10.46 -25.38
C PRO A 173 -8.80 -10.05 -25.94
N GLY A 174 -9.52 -10.98 -26.59
CA GLY A 174 -10.81 -10.67 -27.24
C GLY A 174 -11.92 -10.21 -26.28
N ASN A 175 -11.70 -10.32 -24.97
CA ASN A 175 -12.64 -9.97 -23.91
C ASN A 175 -12.37 -8.61 -23.25
N VAL A 176 -11.39 -7.83 -23.74
CA VAL A 176 -10.98 -6.55 -23.14
C VAL A 176 -12.14 -5.57 -22.99
N THR A 177 -13.06 -5.53 -23.94
CA THR A 177 -14.26 -4.69 -23.93
C THR A 177 -15.55 -5.47 -23.66
N SER A 178 -15.45 -6.71 -23.19
CA SER A 178 -16.64 -7.51 -22.85
C SER A 178 -17.20 -7.08 -21.48
N PRO A 179 -18.46 -6.60 -21.40
CA PRO A 179 -19.07 -6.20 -20.13
C PRO A 179 -18.97 -7.30 -19.06
N GLY A 180 -18.62 -6.91 -17.84
CA GLY A 180 -18.45 -7.83 -16.71
C GLY A 180 -17.12 -8.57 -16.68
N SER A 181 -16.18 -8.30 -17.61
CA SER A 181 -14.89 -9.00 -17.65
C SER A 181 -13.82 -8.33 -16.78
N LEU A 182 -13.03 -9.18 -16.13
CA LEU A 182 -11.75 -8.84 -15.52
C LEU A 182 -10.66 -9.70 -16.16
N THR A 183 -9.59 -9.09 -16.65
CA THR A 183 -8.47 -9.81 -17.30
C THR A 183 -7.15 -9.28 -16.76
N CYS A 184 -6.15 -10.15 -16.59
CA CYS A 184 -4.81 -9.76 -16.15
C CYS A 184 -3.75 -10.28 -17.13
N VAL A 185 -2.90 -9.38 -17.63
CA VAL A 185 -1.81 -9.67 -18.57
C VAL A 185 -0.47 -9.30 -17.94
N HIS A 186 0.45 -10.27 -17.87
CA HIS A 186 1.83 -10.05 -17.46
C HIS A 186 2.72 -9.78 -18.66
N LEU A 187 3.42 -8.64 -18.65
CA LEU A 187 4.32 -8.23 -19.73
C LEU A 187 5.68 -8.94 -19.66
N HIS A 188 6.18 -9.19 -18.45
CA HIS A 188 7.56 -9.60 -18.20
C HIS A 188 7.67 -11.05 -17.69
N GLY A 189 6.67 -11.89 -17.97
CA GLY A 189 6.56 -13.23 -17.38
C GLY A 189 5.81 -13.23 -16.06
N SER A 190 5.43 -14.42 -15.61
CA SER A 190 4.71 -14.64 -14.35
C SER A 190 5.44 -15.69 -13.51
N VAL A 191 5.62 -15.38 -12.23
CA VAL A 191 6.20 -16.26 -11.21
C VAL A 191 5.17 -16.35 -10.08
N PRO A 192 4.10 -17.16 -10.24
CA PRO A 192 3.04 -17.29 -9.25
C PRO A 192 3.50 -18.07 -8.01
N TYR A 193 2.86 -17.86 -6.85
CA TYR A 193 3.18 -18.59 -5.63
C TYR A 193 2.66 -20.02 -5.68
N GLY A 194 3.56 -21.00 -5.53
CA GLY A 194 3.17 -22.43 -5.48
C GLY A 194 2.79 -23.05 -6.83
N ASP A 195 2.68 -22.24 -7.88
CA ASP A 195 2.38 -22.66 -9.25
C ASP A 195 3.60 -22.59 -10.16
N ARG A 196 3.45 -23.11 -11.39
CA ARG A 196 4.54 -23.13 -12.38
C ARG A 196 4.74 -21.73 -12.99
N PRO A 197 5.98 -21.18 -12.98
CA PRO A 197 6.29 -19.96 -13.71
C PRO A 197 6.08 -20.07 -15.22
N VAL A 198 5.68 -18.97 -15.85
CA VAL A 198 5.37 -18.87 -17.28
C VAL A 198 6.12 -17.69 -17.90
N GLY A 199 6.73 -17.91 -19.06
CA GLY A 199 7.54 -16.90 -19.76
C GLY A 199 8.96 -16.74 -19.22
N ILE A 200 9.79 -15.98 -19.93
CA ILE A 200 11.14 -15.62 -19.50
C ILE A 200 11.06 -14.27 -18.77
N PRO A 201 11.49 -14.17 -17.50
CA PRO A 201 11.53 -12.90 -16.79
C PRO A 201 12.33 -11.84 -17.57
N VAL A 202 11.70 -10.70 -17.86
CA VAL A 202 12.39 -9.54 -18.45
C VAL A 202 13.00 -8.73 -17.32
N VAL A 203 14.33 -8.67 -17.25
CA VAL A 203 15.04 -8.11 -16.09
C VAL A 203 16.10 -7.07 -16.52
N GLY A 204 17.04 -7.44 -17.36
CA GLY A 204 18.11 -6.56 -17.84
C GLY A 204 17.85 -5.97 -19.23
N GLU A 205 18.77 -5.11 -19.68
CA GLU A 205 18.66 -4.38 -20.95
C GLU A 205 18.51 -5.33 -22.15
N VAL A 206 19.12 -6.53 -22.09
CA VAL A 206 19.07 -7.51 -23.18
C VAL A 206 17.65 -8.03 -23.37
N THR A 207 17.00 -8.48 -22.29
CA THR A 207 15.62 -8.98 -22.36
C THR A 207 14.62 -7.86 -22.61
N TYR A 208 14.86 -6.65 -22.10
CA TYR A 208 14.07 -5.47 -22.47
C TYR A 208 14.16 -5.15 -23.96
N SER A 209 15.36 -5.13 -24.53
CA SER A 209 15.58 -4.87 -25.95
C SER A 209 14.86 -5.89 -26.84
N MET A 210 14.91 -7.18 -26.47
CA MET A 210 14.23 -8.26 -27.19
C MET A 210 12.70 -8.14 -27.18
N THR A 211 12.12 -7.56 -26.12
CA THR A 211 10.66 -7.55 -25.89
C THR A 211 10.02 -6.18 -26.10
N SER A 212 10.81 -5.10 -26.14
CA SER A 212 10.31 -3.71 -26.16
C SER A 212 9.36 -3.43 -27.32
N ALA A 213 9.67 -3.88 -28.54
CA ALA A 213 8.83 -3.64 -29.71
C ALA A 213 7.44 -4.26 -29.56
N ARG A 214 7.36 -5.53 -29.12
CA ARG A 214 6.08 -6.21 -28.91
C ARG A 214 5.30 -5.61 -27.74
N THR A 215 5.98 -5.31 -26.63
CA THR A 215 5.35 -4.72 -25.44
C THR A 215 4.78 -3.35 -25.78
N SER A 216 5.52 -2.53 -26.54
CA SER A 216 5.08 -1.21 -26.98
C SER A 216 3.88 -1.29 -27.93
N ALA A 217 3.87 -2.25 -28.87
CA ALA A 217 2.75 -2.47 -29.78
C ALA A 217 1.48 -2.90 -29.02
N PHE A 218 1.62 -3.88 -28.12
CA PHE A 218 0.53 -4.35 -27.26
C PHE A 218 -0.04 -3.23 -26.39
N LEU A 219 0.82 -2.47 -25.72
CA LEU A 219 0.39 -1.34 -24.87
C LEU A 219 -0.25 -0.22 -25.70
N THR A 220 0.21 0.03 -26.93
CA THR A 220 -0.43 0.99 -27.85
C THR A 220 -1.87 0.57 -28.13
N GLU A 221 -2.09 -0.69 -28.52
CA GLU A 221 -3.43 -1.24 -28.77
C GLU A 221 -4.32 -1.13 -27.52
N CYS A 222 -3.80 -1.50 -26.34
CA CYS A 222 -4.50 -1.34 -25.07
C CYS A 222 -4.97 0.10 -24.85
N ILE A 223 -4.03 1.04 -24.94
CA ILE A 223 -4.24 2.45 -24.64
C ILE A 223 -5.24 3.11 -25.61
N GLU A 224 -5.31 2.66 -26.86
CA GLU A 224 -6.28 3.15 -27.84
C GLU A 224 -7.69 2.56 -27.63
N SER A 225 -7.78 1.35 -27.07
CA SER A 225 -9.05 0.61 -26.92
C SER A 225 -9.95 1.10 -25.78
N ALA A 226 -9.41 1.80 -24.78
CA ALA A 226 -10.08 2.03 -23.50
C ALA A 226 -9.51 3.23 -22.72
N ARG A 227 -10.17 3.58 -21.62
CA ARG A 227 -9.66 4.57 -20.65
C ARG A 227 -8.42 4.01 -19.95
N LEU A 228 -7.41 4.84 -19.68
CA LEU A 228 -6.18 4.39 -19.04
C LEU A 228 -6.08 4.87 -17.59
N LEU A 229 -5.72 3.95 -16.69
CA LEU A 229 -5.29 4.25 -15.31
C LEU A 229 -3.90 3.66 -15.06
N ILE A 230 -2.94 4.49 -14.66
CA ILE A 230 -1.61 4.07 -14.25
C ILE A 230 -1.49 4.19 -12.73
N VAL A 231 -1.15 3.09 -12.07
CA VAL A 231 -1.03 3.00 -10.60
C VAL A 231 0.20 2.18 -10.20
N GLY A 232 0.88 2.56 -9.12
CA GLY A 232 2.07 1.86 -8.64
C GLY A 232 3.28 1.93 -9.59
N SER A 233 3.28 2.87 -10.53
CA SER A 233 4.34 3.06 -11.52
C SER A 233 4.82 4.51 -11.50
N SER A 234 6.12 4.72 -11.67
CA SER A 234 6.74 6.03 -11.90
C SER A 234 6.61 6.52 -13.34
N VAL A 235 5.89 5.80 -14.20
CA VAL A 235 5.77 6.08 -15.63
C VAL A 235 7.16 6.21 -16.28
N SER A 236 8.14 5.42 -15.83
CA SER A 236 9.52 5.45 -16.33
C SER A 236 9.87 4.24 -17.19
N ASP A 237 8.97 3.27 -17.26
CA ASP A 237 9.12 2.07 -18.08
C ASP A 237 9.15 2.45 -19.58
N GLY A 238 10.20 2.00 -20.28
CA GLY A 238 10.48 2.40 -21.67
C GLY A 238 9.35 2.07 -22.65
N PRO A 239 8.85 0.82 -22.67
CA PRO A 239 7.71 0.44 -23.51
C PRO A 239 6.45 1.25 -23.22
N LEU A 240 6.09 1.43 -21.93
CA LEU A 240 4.94 2.26 -21.54
C LEU A 240 5.07 3.70 -22.05
N VAL A 241 6.22 4.35 -21.84
CA VAL A 241 6.46 5.73 -22.30
C VAL A 241 6.36 5.82 -23.83
N SER A 242 6.91 4.85 -24.54
CA SER A 242 6.88 4.80 -26.00
C SER A 242 5.44 4.71 -26.52
N SER A 243 4.61 3.86 -25.94
CA SER A 243 3.19 3.73 -26.31
C SER A 243 2.37 4.97 -25.97
N LEU A 244 2.66 5.64 -24.85
CA LEU A 244 2.02 6.91 -24.49
C LEU A 244 2.34 8.02 -25.50
N ILE A 245 3.60 8.13 -25.93
CA ILE A 245 4.03 9.09 -26.95
C ILE A 245 3.35 8.78 -28.28
N ALA A 246 3.39 7.52 -28.72
CA ALA A 246 2.82 7.09 -30.00
C ALA A 246 1.32 7.42 -30.12
N THR A 247 0.60 7.40 -29.01
CA THR A 247 -0.86 7.60 -28.98
C THR A 247 -1.26 8.99 -28.46
N SER A 248 -0.31 9.87 -28.15
CA SER A 248 -0.56 11.17 -27.50
C SER A 248 -1.40 12.13 -28.35
N SER A 249 -1.41 11.93 -29.67
CA SER A 249 -2.10 12.77 -30.66
C SER A 249 -3.21 12.03 -31.41
N SER A 250 -3.60 10.82 -30.95
CA SER A 250 -4.65 10.03 -31.60
C SER A 250 -5.99 10.75 -31.53
N GLU A 251 -6.71 10.81 -32.65
CA GLU A 251 -8.09 11.33 -32.67
C GLU A 251 -8.99 10.46 -31.78
N GLY A 252 -9.86 11.09 -30.98
CA GLY A 252 -10.76 10.36 -30.08
C GLY A 252 -10.09 9.80 -28.83
N LEU A 253 -8.95 10.36 -28.42
CA LEU A 253 -8.18 9.98 -27.24
C LEU A 253 -9.06 9.78 -26.00
N GLN A 254 -9.13 8.55 -25.49
CA GLN A 254 -9.80 8.26 -24.24
C GLN A 254 -9.06 8.90 -23.05
N PRO A 255 -9.76 9.28 -21.96
CA PRO A 255 -9.12 9.84 -20.79
C PRO A 255 -8.05 8.92 -20.19
N ARG A 256 -6.92 9.53 -19.80
CA ARG A 256 -5.77 8.83 -19.23
C ARG A 256 -5.34 9.48 -17.93
N TYR A 257 -5.17 8.67 -16.90
CA TYR A 257 -4.83 9.13 -15.56
C TYR A 257 -3.59 8.40 -15.05
N ALA A 258 -2.75 9.13 -14.31
CA ALA A 258 -1.65 8.56 -13.55
C ALA A 258 -1.76 8.99 -12.09
N ILE A 259 -1.80 8.03 -11.16
CA ILE A 259 -1.81 8.32 -9.73
C ILE A 259 -0.38 8.30 -9.20
N LEU A 260 0.17 9.49 -8.90
CA LEU A 260 1.53 9.66 -8.41
C LEU A 260 1.52 10.33 -7.01
N PRO A 261 1.56 9.56 -5.93
CA PRO A 261 1.60 10.13 -4.58
C PRO A 261 2.91 10.87 -4.32
N HIS A 262 2.88 11.96 -3.57
CA HIS A 262 4.06 12.76 -3.22
C HIS A 262 5.09 12.02 -2.33
N GLN A 263 4.78 10.79 -1.89
CA GLN A 263 5.73 9.88 -1.22
C GLN A 263 6.53 9.00 -2.21
N GLY A 264 6.20 9.04 -3.50
CA GLY A 264 6.95 8.37 -4.56
C GLY A 264 8.42 8.76 -4.55
N SER A 265 9.29 7.82 -4.91
CA SER A 265 10.73 8.03 -5.06
C SER A 265 11.08 9.22 -5.95
N GLU A 266 10.20 9.56 -6.90
CA GLU A 266 10.34 10.70 -7.81
C GLU A 266 10.30 12.07 -7.13
N TRP A 267 9.80 12.15 -5.90
CA TRP A 267 9.63 13.41 -5.16
C TRP A 267 10.61 13.58 -4.01
N LEU A 268 11.27 12.49 -3.60
CA LEU A 268 12.14 12.43 -2.44
C LEU A 268 13.59 12.81 -2.84
N ALA A 269 14.00 14.02 -2.49
CA ALA A 269 15.42 14.33 -2.31
C ALA A 269 15.81 14.06 -0.85
N SER A 270 17.11 13.94 -0.56
CA SER A 270 17.67 13.89 0.80
C SER A 270 17.29 15.08 1.72
N SER A 271 16.54 16.06 1.20
CA SER A 271 16.14 17.32 1.86
C SER A 271 14.62 17.61 1.77
N GLY A 272 13.79 16.62 1.44
CA GLY A 272 12.33 16.76 1.36
C GLY A 272 11.77 17.06 -0.03
N VAL A 273 10.46 17.32 -0.11
CA VAL A 273 9.73 17.51 -1.38
C VAL A 273 10.06 18.87 -2.02
N ARG A 274 10.78 18.88 -3.14
CA ARG A 274 11.06 20.12 -3.88
C ARG A 274 9.86 20.50 -4.75
N HIS A 275 9.21 21.62 -4.45
CA HIS A 275 8.06 22.12 -5.23
C HIS A 275 8.32 22.27 -6.74
N GLY A 276 9.57 22.57 -7.14
CA GLY A 276 9.95 22.60 -8.56
C GLY A 276 9.83 21.25 -9.27
N ILE A 277 10.10 20.14 -8.56
CA ILE A 277 9.94 18.78 -9.12
C ILE A 277 8.46 18.52 -9.39
N LYS A 278 7.54 18.97 -8.52
CA LYS A 278 6.08 18.85 -8.72
C LYS A 278 5.60 19.45 -10.04
N ALA A 279 6.07 20.65 -10.37
CA ALA A 279 5.72 21.30 -11.63
C ALA A 279 6.27 20.49 -12.82
N LEU A 280 7.56 20.16 -12.80
CA LEU A 280 8.23 19.43 -13.88
C LEU A 280 7.61 18.05 -14.15
N SER A 281 7.25 17.30 -13.11
CA SER A 281 6.57 16.01 -13.27
C SER A 281 5.16 16.17 -13.81
N SER A 282 4.44 17.25 -13.45
CA SER A 282 3.12 17.54 -14.03
C SER A 282 3.24 17.90 -15.52
N ASP A 283 4.25 18.69 -15.88
CA ASP A 283 4.54 19.05 -17.29
C ASP A 283 4.93 17.82 -18.09
N ARG A 284 5.74 16.92 -17.52
CA ARG A 284 6.10 15.62 -18.13
C ARG A 284 4.87 14.76 -18.39
N LEU A 285 3.98 14.61 -17.41
CA LEU A 285 2.75 13.83 -17.58
C LEU A 285 1.84 14.46 -18.65
N ALA A 286 1.70 15.78 -18.66
CA ALA A 286 0.95 16.48 -19.70
C ALA A 286 1.54 16.25 -21.10
N ALA A 287 2.87 16.25 -21.24
CA ALA A 287 3.55 15.93 -22.51
C ALA A 287 3.31 14.48 -22.98
N LEU A 288 2.95 13.57 -22.06
CA LEU A 288 2.54 12.19 -22.35
C LEU A 288 1.01 12.03 -22.48
N ALA A 289 0.27 13.13 -22.57
CA ALA A 289 -1.19 13.17 -22.57
C ALA A 289 -1.84 12.47 -21.34
N LEU A 290 -1.17 12.54 -20.19
CA LEU A 290 -1.65 12.00 -18.92
C LEU A 290 -2.16 13.10 -18.00
N THR A 291 -3.31 12.84 -17.38
CA THR A 291 -3.84 13.67 -16.30
C THR A 291 -3.30 13.19 -14.95
N ALA A 292 -2.49 14.01 -14.30
CA ALA A 292 -1.94 13.69 -12.98
C ALA A 292 -3.01 13.71 -11.88
N ILE A 293 -3.02 12.66 -11.06
CA ILE A 293 -3.70 12.63 -9.76
C ILE A 293 -2.60 12.53 -8.70
N ASN A 294 -2.48 13.57 -7.87
CA ASN A 294 -1.36 13.73 -6.94
C ASN A 294 -1.85 13.67 -5.48
N PRO A 295 -2.05 12.46 -4.92
CA PRO A 295 -2.24 12.28 -3.49
C PRO A 295 -1.01 12.78 -2.72
N ASP A 296 -1.22 13.22 -1.49
CA ASP A 296 -0.11 13.56 -0.60
C ASP A 296 0.59 12.28 -0.11
N PHE A 297 -0.15 11.18 0.05
CA PHE A 297 0.34 9.91 0.61
C PHE A 297 -0.15 8.66 -0.14
N TYR A 298 0.58 7.55 -0.02
CA TYR A 298 0.25 6.20 -0.47
C TYR A 298 -1.09 5.73 0.09
N SER A 299 -1.36 5.98 1.38
CA SER A 299 -2.66 5.65 1.99
C SER A 299 -3.84 6.30 1.28
N GLN A 300 -3.63 7.47 0.67
CA GLN A 300 -4.67 8.20 -0.06
C GLN A 300 -4.90 7.63 -1.47
N VAL A 301 -3.96 6.86 -2.04
CA VAL A 301 -4.16 6.14 -3.31
C VAL A 301 -5.23 5.07 -3.13
N ALA A 302 -5.07 4.22 -2.11
CA ALA A 302 -6.08 3.21 -1.77
C ALA A 302 -7.42 3.87 -1.43
N GLN A 303 -7.41 4.94 -0.64
CA GLN A 303 -8.64 5.67 -0.30
C GLN A 303 -9.34 6.25 -1.53
N LEU A 304 -8.62 6.78 -2.52
CA LEU A 304 -9.21 7.33 -3.75
C LEU A 304 -10.00 6.27 -4.52
N LEU A 305 -9.42 5.08 -4.65
CA LEU A 305 -10.06 3.94 -5.31
C LEU A 305 -11.29 3.49 -4.51
N LEU A 306 -11.19 3.41 -3.18
CA LEU A 306 -12.34 3.12 -2.32
C LEU A 306 -13.46 4.15 -2.46
N GLU A 307 -13.15 5.46 -2.45
CA GLU A 307 -14.17 6.49 -2.67
C GLU A 307 -14.91 6.27 -4.00
N SER A 308 -14.19 5.89 -5.05
CA SER A 308 -14.74 5.62 -6.38
C SER A 308 -15.62 4.36 -6.37
N THR A 309 -15.17 3.29 -5.72
CA THR A 309 -15.95 2.06 -5.51
C THR A 309 -17.26 2.35 -4.77
N TRP A 310 -17.20 3.07 -3.65
CA TRP A 310 -18.38 3.38 -2.85
C TRP A 310 -19.33 4.34 -3.57
N ALA A 311 -18.82 5.27 -4.38
CA ALA A 311 -19.63 6.13 -5.23
C ALA A 311 -20.44 5.32 -6.26
N LEU A 312 -19.78 4.38 -6.93
CA LEU A 312 -20.39 3.43 -7.87
C LEU A 312 -21.46 2.58 -7.19
N MET A 313 -21.12 1.95 -6.06
CA MET A 313 -22.04 1.07 -5.31
C MET A 313 -23.33 1.78 -4.90
N ARG A 314 -23.24 3.06 -4.55
CA ARG A 314 -24.37 3.86 -4.06
C ARG A 314 -25.12 4.59 -5.15
N GLY A 315 -24.58 4.65 -6.37
CA GLY A 315 -25.14 5.43 -7.48
C GLY A 315 -25.20 6.92 -7.16
N ASP A 316 -24.25 7.45 -6.39
CA ASP A 316 -24.25 8.86 -5.93
C ASP A 316 -23.04 9.68 -6.41
N VAL A 317 -22.39 9.20 -7.46
CA VAL A 317 -21.19 9.82 -8.08
C VAL A 317 -21.38 11.32 -8.33
N ASP A 318 -22.48 11.73 -8.98
CA ASP A 318 -22.72 13.14 -9.33
C ASP A 318 -22.92 14.04 -8.10
N ARG A 319 -23.29 13.47 -6.95
CA ARG A 319 -23.50 14.22 -5.72
C ARG A 319 -22.20 14.51 -4.98
N LEU A 320 -21.12 13.79 -5.27
CA LEU A 320 -19.83 13.95 -4.61
C LEU A 320 -19.14 15.28 -4.93
N GLU A 321 -19.55 15.99 -5.98
CA GLU A 321 -19.03 17.34 -6.25
C GLU A 321 -19.70 18.41 -5.37
N THR A 322 -20.80 18.09 -4.67
CA THR A 322 -21.48 19.00 -3.74
C THR A 322 -20.71 19.07 -2.42
N VAL A 323 -20.24 20.26 -2.05
CA VAL A 323 -19.28 20.48 -0.94
C VAL A 323 -19.70 19.84 0.39
N ARG A 324 -20.98 19.87 0.73
CA ARG A 324 -21.53 19.34 2.00
C ARG A 324 -22.32 18.05 1.83
N TYR A 325 -22.06 17.30 0.77
CA TYR A 325 -22.74 16.02 0.60
C TYR A 325 -22.28 15.06 1.69
N ARG A 326 -23.24 14.58 2.50
CA ARG A 326 -22.98 13.85 3.76
C ARG A 326 -22.05 12.64 3.64
N ARG A 327 -21.95 12.04 2.44
CA ARG A 327 -21.15 10.83 2.18
C ARG A 327 -19.77 11.13 1.58
N ARG A 328 -19.43 12.40 1.34
CA ARG A 328 -18.06 12.80 1.04
C ARG A 328 -17.11 12.37 2.15
N TYR A 329 -15.86 12.16 1.78
CA TYR A 329 -14.79 11.77 2.69
C TYR A 329 -14.66 12.70 3.89
N ASP A 330 -14.59 14.02 3.64
CA ASP A 330 -14.42 15.04 4.67
C ASP A 330 -15.62 15.11 5.62
N GLU A 331 -16.84 15.04 5.11
CA GLU A 331 -18.07 15.00 5.92
C GLU A 331 -18.17 13.72 6.77
N ARG A 332 -17.74 12.57 6.26
CA ARG A 332 -17.67 11.30 7.03
C ARG A 332 -16.63 11.39 8.14
N LEU A 333 -15.44 11.89 7.83
CA LEU A 333 -14.38 12.10 8.81
C LEU A 333 -14.78 13.13 9.88
N ALA A 334 -15.48 14.21 9.49
CA ALA A 334 -16.03 15.20 10.41
C ALA A 334 -17.12 14.62 11.32
N ARG A 335 -17.95 13.71 10.81
CA ARG A 335 -18.98 13.01 11.58
C ARG A 335 -18.35 12.07 12.61
N TRP A 336 -17.35 11.30 12.19
CA TRP A 336 -16.55 10.47 13.10
C TRP A 336 -15.93 11.33 14.20
N TRP A 337 -15.21 12.40 13.83
CA TRP A 337 -14.56 13.28 14.80
C TRP A 337 -15.55 13.85 15.81
N ARG A 338 -16.70 14.37 15.38
CA ARG A 338 -17.72 14.90 16.31
C ARG A 338 -18.26 13.86 17.28
N GLY A 339 -18.39 12.61 16.84
CA GLY A 339 -18.83 11.51 17.70
C GLY A 339 -17.74 11.05 18.68
N TRP A 340 -16.49 11.07 18.23
CA TRP A 340 -15.35 10.60 19.02
C TRP A 340 -14.79 11.66 19.97
N SER A 341 -14.78 12.94 19.57
CA SER A 341 -14.16 14.03 20.32
C SER A 341 -14.81 14.29 21.68
N GLY A 342 -16.03 13.82 21.92
CA GLY A 342 -16.67 13.86 23.25
C GLY A 342 -15.82 13.18 24.34
N HIS A 343 -14.95 12.24 23.97
CA HIS A 343 -13.98 11.66 24.89
C HIS A 343 -12.97 12.67 25.45
N CYS A 344 -12.68 13.76 24.73
CA CYS A 344 -11.74 14.78 25.17
C CYS A 344 -12.29 15.57 26.38
N ASP A 345 -13.62 15.65 26.48
CA ASP A 345 -14.33 16.33 27.58
C ASP A 345 -14.57 15.40 28.77
N ASP A 346 -14.42 14.08 28.60
CA ASP A 346 -14.56 13.10 29.67
C ASP A 346 -13.21 12.71 30.28
N SER A 347 -12.93 13.30 31.45
CA SER A 347 -11.74 13.00 32.26
C SER A 347 -11.52 11.51 32.57
N ALA A 348 -12.56 10.67 32.55
CA ALA A 348 -12.45 9.23 32.81
C ALA A 348 -12.22 8.39 31.53
N ALA A 349 -12.39 8.97 30.33
CA ALA A 349 -12.22 8.24 29.07
C ALA A 349 -10.77 7.77 28.88
N GLN A 350 -9.80 8.61 29.23
CA GLN A 350 -8.39 8.27 29.19
C GLN A 350 -8.03 7.06 30.04
N ALA A 351 -8.47 7.06 31.31
CA ALA A 351 -8.22 5.95 32.23
C ALA A 351 -8.87 4.66 31.72
N PHE A 352 -10.09 4.75 31.20
CA PHE A 352 -10.78 3.61 30.60
C PHE A 352 -10.06 3.06 29.36
N HIS A 353 -9.61 3.91 28.44
CA HIS A 353 -8.88 3.46 27.25
C HIS A 353 -7.49 2.90 27.61
N HIS A 354 -6.84 3.42 28.64
CA HIS A 354 -5.63 2.82 29.21
C HIS A 354 -5.90 1.39 29.72
N ASP A 355 -6.99 1.19 30.48
CA ASP A 355 -7.38 -0.12 31.01
C ASP A 355 -7.71 -1.14 29.91
N ILE A 356 -8.25 -0.69 28.77
CA ILE A 356 -8.40 -1.50 27.56
C ILE A 356 -7.01 -1.92 27.05
N LEU A 357 -6.11 -0.96 26.81
CA LEU A 357 -4.77 -1.25 26.27
C LEU A 357 -3.93 -2.13 27.20
N ASP A 358 -4.04 -2.01 28.53
CA ASP A 358 -3.35 -2.90 29.47
C ASP A 358 -3.82 -4.36 29.33
N ARG A 359 -5.13 -4.58 29.14
CA ARG A 359 -5.69 -5.92 28.92
C ARG A 359 -5.24 -6.51 27.59
N TYR A 360 -5.38 -5.76 26.50
CA TYR A 360 -4.94 -6.23 25.18
C TYR A 360 -3.41 -6.44 25.12
N LEU A 361 -2.62 -5.67 25.87
CA LEU A 361 -1.16 -5.87 25.94
C LEU A 361 -0.80 -7.27 26.46
N LYS A 362 -1.57 -7.84 27.39
CA LYS A 362 -1.33 -9.22 27.88
C LYS A 362 -1.49 -10.24 26.76
N MET A 363 -2.54 -10.11 25.96
CA MET A 363 -2.81 -10.98 24.83
C MET A 363 -1.79 -10.79 23.70
N VAL A 364 -1.50 -9.54 23.34
CA VAL A 364 -0.47 -9.21 22.34
C VAL A 364 0.88 -9.78 22.76
N ARG A 365 1.28 -9.61 24.03
CA ARG A 365 2.52 -10.20 24.56
C ARG A 365 2.55 -11.72 24.42
N PHE A 366 1.43 -12.40 24.71
CA PHE A 366 1.29 -13.84 24.55
C PHE A 366 1.44 -14.26 23.08
N GLN A 367 0.74 -13.60 22.15
CA GLN A 367 0.79 -13.92 20.72
C GLN A 367 2.18 -13.68 20.11
N LEU A 368 2.84 -12.60 20.55
CA LEU A 368 4.22 -12.29 20.19
C LEU A 368 5.24 -13.28 20.76
N GLY A 369 4.87 -14.04 21.80
CA GLY A 369 5.77 -14.87 22.57
C GLY A 369 6.92 -14.06 23.16
N ALA A 370 6.61 -12.84 23.63
CA ALA A 370 7.58 -11.92 24.18
C ALA A 370 8.09 -12.39 25.54
N SER A 371 9.37 -12.16 25.83
CA SER A 371 9.95 -12.48 27.14
C SER A 371 9.27 -11.65 28.24
N PRO A 372 9.10 -12.17 29.47
CA PRO A 372 8.68 -11.36 30.61
C PRO A 372 9.57 -10.11 30.83
N ASP A 373 10.86 -10.24 30.53
CA ASP A 373 11.87 -9.17 30.66
C ASP A 373 11.86 -8.18 29.48
N GLU A 374 11.16 -8.50 28.39
CA GLU A 374 10.99 -7.61 27.25
C GLU A 374 9.85 -6.64 27.54
N GLY A 375 10.17 -5.37 27.82
CA GLY A 375 9.17 -4.34 28.03
C GLY A 375 8.41 -4.06 26.74
N LEU A 376 7.08 -4.19 26.78
CA LEU A 376 6.18 -3.85 25.68
C LEU A 376 5.23 -2.72 26.08
N LYS A 377 4.81 -1.94 25.09
CA LYS A 377 3.67 -1.01 25.22
C LYS A 377 2.81 -1.01 23.97
N ILE A 378 1.54 -0.64 24.13
CA ILE A 378 0.63 -0.31 23.03
C ILE A 378 0.30 1.19 23.13
N GLU A 379 0.27 1.86 21.99
CA GLU A 379 -0.13 3.25 21.82
C GLU A 379 -1.20 3.38 20.74
N ILE A 380 -2.21 4.23 20.97
CA ILE A 380 -3.22 4.61 19.98
C ILE A 380 -3.03 6.08 19.64
N TRP A 381 -2.77 6.35 18.37
CA TRP A 381 -2.67 7.68 17.79
C TRP A 381 -3.95 7.97 17.00
N ALA A 382 -4.71 8.98 17.41
CA ALA A 382 -5.97 9.36 16.79
C ALA A 382 -5.78 10.59 15.89
N ARG A 383 -6.53 10.66 14.79
CA ARG A 383 -6.63 11.89 13.99
C ARG A 383 -7.24 13.00 14.83
N TRP A 384 -6.52 14.10 14.93
CA TRP A 384 -6.89 15.19 15.83
C TRP A 384 -7.45 16.38 15.05
N SER A 385 -8.70 16.75 15.38
CA SER A 385 -9.38 17.92 14.78
C SER A 385 -9.24 18.00 13.25
N PRO A 386 -9.61 16.94 12.51
CA PRO A 386 -9.25 16.76 11.10
C PRO A 386 -9.82 17.82 10.14
N ASN A 387 -10.79 18.62 10.59
CA ASN A 387 -11.36 19.74 9.85
C ASN A 387 -10.51 21.03 9.95
N HIS A 388 -9.72 21.15 11.01
CA HIS A 388 -8.91 22.34 11.29
C HIS A 388 -7.41 22.06 11.20
N LEU A 389 -6.99 20.86 11.60
CA LEU A 389 -5.60 20.47 11.74
C LEU A 389 -5.31 19.20 10.94
N ARG A 390 -4.08 19.08 10.45
CA ARG A 390 -3.57 17.90 9.74
C ARG A 390 -2.73 17.08 10.70
N GLU A 391 -3.28 16.61 11.82
CA GLU A 391 -2.47 16.08 12.92
C GLU A 391 -2.93 14.69 13.39
N LEU A 392 -1.99 13.97 14.01
CA LEU A 392 -2.25 12.83 14.87
C LEU A 392 -1.86 13.19 16.30
N ALA A 393 -2.69 12.78 17.25
CA ALA A 393 -2.43 12.90 18.69
C ALA A 393 -2.27 11.52 19.32
N LEU A 394 -1.26 11.35 20.17
CA LEU A 394 -1.14 10.19 21.04
C LEU A 394 -2.26 10.26 22.08
N TRP A 395 -3.33 9.51 21.81
CA TRP A 395 -4.50 9.47 22.66
C TRP A 395 -4.26 8.55 23.85
N ALA A 396 -4.15 7.24 23.63
CA ALA A 396 -4.05 6.27 24.72
C ALA A 396 -2.73 5.50 24.69
N ALA A 397 -2.23 5.08 25.86
CA ALA A 397 -1.08 4.19 25.97
C ALA A 397 -1.25 3.20 27.13
N SER A 398 -0.72 1.99 26.98
CA SER A 398 -0.77 0.95 28.02
C SER A 398 0.17 1.21 29.20
N ILE A 399 1.01 2.25 29.16
CA ILE A 399 2.02 2.54 30.19
C ILE A 399 1.67 3.75 31.08
N GLY A 400 0.58 4.45 30.77
CA GLY A 400 0.15 5.60 31.56
C GLY A 400 -1.03 6.34 30.94
N THR A 401 -1.55 7.29 31.71
CA THR A 401 -2.68 8.16 31.34
C THR A 401 -2.25 9.62 31.35
N TRP A 402 -2.92 10.44 30.55
CA TRP A 402 -2.79 11.89 30.59
C TRP A 402 -4.03 12.51 31.23
N ARG A 403 -3.83 13.37 32.23
CA ARG A 403 -4.93 14.13 32.85
C ARG A 403 -5.34 15.34 32.01
N ASP A 404 -4.38 15.91 31.29
CA ASP A 404 -4.58 17.06 30.41
C ASP A 404 -4.28 16.64 28.97
N HIS A 405 -5.29 16.67 28.11
CA HIS A 405 -5.16 16.26 26.71
C HIS A 405 -4.37 17.28 25.88
N GLU A 406 -4.23 18.52 26.31
CA GLU A 406 -3.38 19.51 25.63
C GLU A 406 -1.89 19.16 25.74
N LEU A 407 -1.52 18.36 26.75
CA LEU A 407 -0.15 17.87 26.94
C LEU A 407 0.14 16.57 26.16
N MET A 408 -0.85 16.02 25.46
CA MET A 408 -0.64 14.86 24.59
C MET A 408 0.33 15.20 23.46
N ARG A 409 1.15 14.22 23.09
CA ARG A 409 2.03 14.36 21.92
C ARG A 409 1.16 14.51 20.69
N ARG A 410 1.44 15.53 19.91
CA ARG A 410 0.78 15.82 18.64
C ARG A 410 1.85 16.04 17.59
N ASP A 411 1.56 15.63 16.37
CA ASP A 411 2.41 15.98 15.24
C ASP A 411 1.61 16.07 13.94
N THR A 412 2.12 16.88 13.02
CA THR A 412 1.56 17.04 11.69
C THR A 412 1.72 15.74 10.92
N ILE A 413 0.66 15.30 10.24
CA ILE A 413 0.68 14.18 9.31
C ILE A 413 1.60 14.55 8.15
N SER A 414 2.83 14.06 8.24
CA SER A 414 3.95 14.30 7.34
C SER A 414 4.86 13.08 7.30
N LEU A 415 5.48 12.86 6.15
CA LEU A 415 6.50 11.83 5.96
C LEU A 415 7.74 12.05 6.84
N GLU A 416 8.07 13.31 7.08
CA GLU A 416 9.27 13.73 7.81
C GLU A 416 9.07 13.69 9.33
N SER A 417 7.88 13.24 9.78
CA SER A 417 7.58 13.13 11.20
C SER A 417 8.58 12.20 11.91
N PRO A 418 9.14 12.61 13.05
CA PRO A 418 9.97 11.73 13.87
C PRO A 418 9.14 10.58 14.47
N TYR A 419 7.82 10.72 14.55
CA TYR A 419 6.95 9.71 15.13
C TYR A 419 6.63 8.60 14.14
N PHE A 420 7.00 7.37 14.51
CA PHE A 420 6.70 6.17 13.72
C PHE A 420 5.21 6.02 13.39
N ALA A 421 4.32 6.32 14.34
CA ALA A 421 2.87 6.27 14.13
C ALA A 421 2.41 7.17 12.97
N VAL A 422 2.99 8.36 12.83
CA VAL A 422 2.65 9.29 11.76
C VAL A 422 3.12 8.76 10.41
N ARG A 423 4.33 8.19 10.35
CA ARG A 423 4.86 7.56 9.12
C ARG A 423 3.99 6.37 8.68
N VAL A 424 3.57 5.52 9.62
CA VAL A 424 2.64 4.40 9.38
C VAL A 424 1.31 4.92 8.81
N PHE A 425 0.75 5.99 9.38
CA PHE A 425 -0.49 6.59 8.89
C PHE A 425 -0.36 7.06 7.42
N CYS A 426 0.77 7.67 7.08
CA CYS A 426 1.02 8.12 5.72
C CYS A 426 1.19 6.92 4.77
N ALA A 427 1.93 5.88 5.18
CA ALA A 427 2.10 4.66 4.39
C ALA A 427 0.76 3.97 4.11
N GLY A 428 -0.15 3.90 5.09
CA GLY A 428 -1.45 3.24 4.92
C GLY A 428 -1.38 1.72 4.91
N SER A 429 -0.27 1.16 5.39
CA SER A 429 -0.06 -0.28 5.54
C SER A 429 0.64 -0.55 6.87
N PRO A 430 0.56 -1.78 7.40
CA PRO A 430 1.37 -2.21 8.52
C PRO A 430 2.87 -1.98 8.25
N GLN A 431 3.61 -1.50 9.24
CA GLN A 431 5.05 -1.29 9.14
C GLN A 431 5.76 -1.86 10.36
N LEU A 432 7.00 -2.28 10.15
CA LEU A 432 7.91 -2.69 11.19
C LEU A 432 9.12 -1.75 11.16
N ASP A 433 9.39 -1.06 12.26
CA ASP A 433 10.55 -0.20 12.43
C ASP A 433 11.52 -0.85 13.40
N ALA A 434 12.68 -1.18 12.87
CA ALA A 434 13.83 -1.64 13.62
C ALA A 434 14.79 -0.47 13.78
N ALA A 435 14.53 0.40 14.76
CA ALA A 435 15.51 1.40 15.10
C ALA A 435 16.80 0.66 15.50
N GLY A 436 17.94 1.06 14.93
CA GLY A 436 19.24 0.42 15.22
C GLY A 436 19.49 0.37 16.73
N ALA A 437 20.37 -0.54 17.20
CA ALA A 437 20.69 -0.66 18.63
C ALA A 437 21.07 0.71 19.26
N ASP A 438 21.68 1.58 18.45
CA ASP A 438 22.16 2.92 18.80
C ASP A 438 21.10 4.03 18.71
N ALA A 439 19.86 3.72 18.30
CA ALA A 439 18.80 4.71 18.25
C ALA A 439 18.53 5.30 19.65
N PRO A 440 18.50 6.63 19.81
CA PRO A 440 18.30 7.26 21.10
C PRO A 440 16.89 6.97 21.61
N GLY A 441 16.79 6.40 22.82
CA GLY A 441 15.51 6.14 23.48
C GLY A 441 15.36 4.72 24.03
N ARG A 442 14.34 4.55 24.88
CA ARG A 442 14.01 3.28 25.53
C ARG A 442 13.38 2.26 24.58
N TRP A 443 12.63 2.72 23.58
CA TRP A 443 11.88 1.88 22.65
C TRP A 443 12.71 1.68 21.40
N LYS A 444 13.09 0.44 21.12
CA LYS A 444 14.11 0.08 20.12
C LYS A 444 13.50 -0.51 18.85
N THR A 445 12.40 -1.23 18.99
CA THR A 445 11.67 -1.79 17.84
C THR A 445 10.20 -1.45 17.99
N SER A 446 9.52 -1.21 16.87
CA SER A 446 8.09 -0.89 16.84
C SER A 446 7.40 -1.55 15.66
N PHE A 447 6.17 -1.98 15.87
CA PHE A 447 5.25 -2.40 14.82
C PHE A 447 4.03 -1.48 14.88
N GLY A 448 3.51 -1.06 13.74
CA GLY A 448 2.33 -0.19 13.70
C GLY A 448 1.45 -0.49 12.51
N MET A 449 0.15 -0.28 12.67
CA MET A 449 -0.83 -0.48 11.59
C MET A 449 -1.90 0.63 11.63
N PRO A 450 -2.36 1.10 10.45
CA PRO A 450 -3.42 2.09 10.36
C PRO A 450 -4.75 1.52 10.88
N LEU A 451 -5.57 2.39 11.48
CA LEU A 451 -6.90 2.08 11.97
C LEU A 451 -7.95 2.82 11.12
N TRP A 452 -9.00 2.09 10.76
CA TRP A 452 -10.06 2.55 9.87
C TRP A 452 -11.41 2.51 10.57
N HIS A 453 -12.26 3.49 10.26
CA HIS A 453 -13.63 3.54 10.72
C HIS A 453 -14.55 3.26 9.52
N ASP A 454 -15.31 2.16 9.55
CA ASP A 454 -16.12 1.66 8.43
C ASP A 454 -17.35 2.54 8.07
N GLY A 455 -17.64 3.57 8.88
CA GLY A 455 -18.61 4.60 8.51
C GLY A 455 -20.05 4.10 8.36
N LYS A 456 -20.39 2.92 8.91
CA LYS A 456 -21.71 2.27 8.82
C LYS A 456 -22.20 2.09 7.37
N GLY A 457 -21.34 1.62 6.48
CA GLY A 457 -21.69 1.39 5.07
C GLY A 457 -21.65 2.64 4.19
N ASP A 458 -21.21 3.79 4.72
CA ASP A 458 -20.81 4.93 3.90
C ASP A 458 -19.34 4.81 3.41
N GLY A 459 -18.68 3.67 3.67
CA GLY A 459 -17.30 3.36 3.35
C GLY A 459 -16.32 3.73 4.46
N PRO A 460 -15.09 3.16 4.45
CA PRO A 460 -14.13 3.37 5.51
C PRO A 460 -13.45 4.76 5.39
N VAL A 461 -13.01 5.29 6.52
CA VAL A 461 -12.09 6.44 6.61
C VAL A 461 -10.94 6.12 7.58
N PRO A 462 -9.70 6.53 7.28
CA PRO A 462 -8.58 6.30 8.19
C PRO A 462 -8.67 7.30 9.34
N VAL A 463 -8.66 6.79 10.57
CA VAL A 463 -8.92 7.56 11.80
C VAL A 463 -7.77 7.54 12.79
N GLY A 464 -6.81 6.64 12.65
CA GLY A 464 -5.67 6.56 13.57
C GLY A 464 -4.65 5.50 13.21
N VAL A 465 -3.78 5.21 14.17
CA VAL A 465 -2.76 4.16 14.11
C VAL A 465 -2.65 3.51 15.48
N VAL A 466 -2.51 2.20 15.52
CA VAL A 466 -2.06 1.46 16.71
C VAL A 466 -0.59 1.11 16.55
N VAL A 467 0.21 1.31 17.61
CA VAL A 467 1.64 1.00 17.64
C VAL A 467 1.94 0.11 18.84
N VAL A 468 2.67 -0.97 18.62
CA VAL A 468 3.32 -1.76 19.66
C VAL A 468 4.80 -1.46 19.63
N SER A 469 5.40 -1.13 20.77
CA SER A 469 6.84 -0.92 20.87
C SER A 469 7.48 -1.85 21.88
N SER A 470 8.70 -2.28 21.59
CA SER A 470 9.53 -3.11 22.45
C SER A 470 10.79 -2.37 22.92
N THR A 471 11.22 -2.64 24.15
CA THR A 471 12.49 -2.16 24.68
C THR A 471 13.71 -2.89 24.09
N TRP A 472 13.51 -4.02 23.43
CA TRP A 472 14.59 -4.81 22.84
C TRP A 472 14.81 -4.47 21.37
N GLY A 473 16.07 -4.55 20.94
CA GLY A 473 16.48 -4.37 19.55
C GLY A 473 16.34 -5.66 18.73
N VAL A 474 16.52 -5.56 17.41
CA VAL A 474 16.48 -6.75 16.52
C VAL A 474 17.64 -7.71 16.80
N LYS A 475 18.80 -7.19 17.23
CA LYS A 475 19.96 -7.97 17.66
C LYS A 475 20.02 -8.02 19.19
N ALA A 476 20.50 -9.14 19.73
CA ALA A 476 20.71 -9.31 21.16
C ALA A 476 21.75 -8.29 21.65
N GLY A 477 21.46 -7.65 22.78
CA GLY A 477 22.40 -6.79 23.48
C GLY A 477 22.98 -7.50 24.70
N PRO A 478 24.03 -6.96 25.34
CA PRO A 478 24.51 -7.46 26.62
C PRO A 478 23.37 -7.45 27.65
N GLY A 479 22.94 -8.62 28.11
CA GLY A 479 21.84 -8.75 29.09
C GLY A 479 20.42 -8.60 28.54
N HIS A 480 20.25 -8.50 27.22
CA HIS A 480 18.94 -8.41 26.57
C HIS A 480 18.81 -9.45 25.46
N GLY A 481 17.67 -10.14 25.41
CA GLY A 481 17.33 -10.96 24.26
C GLY A 481 17.02 -10.12 23.03
N GLU A 482 16.69 -10.80 21.94
CA GLU A 482 16.27 -10.13 20.73
C GLU A 482 14.75 -9.90 20.74
N SER A 483 14.32 -8.76 20.20
CA SER A 483 12.93 -8.32 20.19
C SER A 483 11.95 -9.37 19.65
N SER A 484 10.77 -9.42 20.26
CA SER A 484 9.62 -10.12 19.72
C SER A 484 9.10 -9.48 18.42
N LEU A 485 9.33 -8.18 18.22
CA LEU A 485 8.95 -7.38 17.05
C LEU A 485 10.07 -7.35 15.99
N ARG A 486 10.09 -8.33 15.10
CA ARG A 486 11.12 -8.49 14.05
C ARG A 486 10.63 -9.36 12.90
N GLU A 487 11.30 -9.26 11.77
CA GLU A 487 10.90 -9.97 10.54
C GLU A 487 10.77 -11.49 10.69
N ARG A 488 11.66 -12.13 11.44
CA ARG A 488 11.58 -13.59 11.65
C ARG A 488 10.37 -14.04 12.50
N ASN A 489 9.66 -13.10 13.13
CA ASN A 489 8.49 -13.33 13.96
C ASN A 489 7.21 -12.78 13.31
N LEU A 490 7.18 -12.55 11.99
CA LEU A 490 6.02 -11.95 11.32
C LEU A 490 4.73 -12.77 11.49
N ASP A 491 4.82 -14.09 11.60
CA ASP A 491 3.68 -14.97 11.88
C ASP A 491 3.03 -14.68 13.24
N ARG A 492 3.86 -14.37 14.24
CA ARG A 492 3.42 -13.99 15.59
C ARG A 492 2.85 -12.59 15.62
N ILE A 493 3.48 -11.65 14.92
CA ILE A 493 2.97 -10.28 14.78
C ILE A 493 1.59 -10.32 14.12
N GLN A 494 1.42 -11.12 13.06
CA GLN A 494 0.13 -11.29 12.41
C GLN A 494 -0.95 -11.82 13.35
N ARG A 495 -0.63 -12.83 14.19
CA ARG A 495 -1.57 -13.32 15.21
C ARG A 495 -1.93 -12.26 16.26
N ALA A 496 -1.07 -11.26 16.47
CA ALA A 496 -1.34 -10.14 17.36
C ALA A 496 -2.17 -9.03 16.70
N MET A 497 -2.16 -8.90 15.37
CA MET A 497 -2.84 -7.81 14.64
C MET A 497 -4.35 -7.70 14.93
N PRO A 498 -5.15 -8.79 14.92
CA PRO A 498 -6.58 -8.69 15.23
C PRO A 498 -6.86 -8.07 16.60
N TRP A 499 -6.04 -8.38 17.60
CA TRP A 499 -6.15 -7.81 18.95
C TRP A 499 -5.81 -6.32 18.99
N LEU A 500 -4.86 -5.89 18.16
CA LEU A 500 -4.51 -4.47 18.02
C LEU A 500 -5.60 -3.69 17.28
N GLU A 501 -6.21 -4.31 16.26
CA GLU A 501 -7.34 -3.77 15.51
C GLU A 501 -8.54 -3.57 16.42
N GLU A 502 -8.96 -4.62 17.13
CA GLU A 502 -10.09 -4.59 18.06
C GLU A 502 -9.90 -3.55 19.17
N ALA A 503 -8.70 -3.46 19.75
CA ALA A 503 -8.38 -2.41 20.72
C ALA A 503 -8.50 -1.01 20.10
N GLY A 504 -8.04 -0.84 18.86
CA GLY A 504 -8.17 0.39 18.10
C GLY A 504 -9.63 0.76 17.80
N GLU A 505 -10.45 -0.20 17.40
CA GLU A 505 -11.87 -0.04 17.13
C GLU A 505 -12.64 0.35 18.39
N LEU A 506 -12.40 -0.33 19.52
CA LEU A 506 -13.03 0.02 20.80
C LEU A 506 -12.70 1.45 21.26
N ILE A 507 -11.48 1.92 20.98
CA ILE A 507 -11.01 3.25 21.39
C ILE A 507 -11.41 4.34 20.38
N LEU A 508 -11.53 4.02 19.09
CA LEU A 508 -11.75 5.00 18.02
C LEU A 508 -13.13 4.94 17.34
N ASP A 509 -13.94 3.89 17.45
CA ASP A 509 -15.18 3.78 16.67
C ASP A 509 -16.32 4.67 17.22
N LYS A 510 -16.66 4.57 18.52
CA LYS A 510 -17.71 5.38 19.17
C LYS A 510 -17.52 5.57 20.66
N GLU A 511 -18.19 6.60 21.17
CA GLU A 511 -18.34 6.86 22.58
C GLU A 511 -18.95 5.67 23.32
N ILE A 512 -18.14 4.99 24.14
CA ILE A 512 -18.62 3.99 25.10
C ILE A 512 -19.17 4.72 26.32
N PRO A 513 -20.50 4.66 26.58
CA PRO A 513 -21.10 5.36 27.70
C PRO A 513 -20.46 4.94 29.02
N ALA A 514 -20.27 5.88 29.94
CA ALA A 514 -19.61 5.61 31.23
C ALA A 514 -20.23 4.41 31.98
N LYS A 515 -21.56 4.23 31.90
CA LYS A 515 -22.28 3.12 32.54
C LYS A 515 -21.95 1.74 31.96
N SER A 516 -21.51 1.68 30.70
CA SER A 516 -21.20 0.44 29.99
C SER A 516 -19.73 0.04 30.08
N ARG A 517 -18.85 0.93 30.56
CA ARG A 517 -17.39 0.67 30.63
C ARG A 517 -17.03 -0.59 31.40
N GLY A 518 -17.63 -0.80 32.57
CA GLY A 518 -17.39 -2.00 33.37
C GLY A 518 -17.93 -3.29 32.74
N GLU A 519 -18.92 -3.20 31.85
CA GLU A 519 -19.39 -4.34 31.06
C GLU A 519 -18.41 -4.68 29.94
N VAL A 520 -17.96 -3.66 29.19
CA VAL A 520 -16.94 -3.81 28.14
C VAL A 520 -15.66 -4.43 28.70
N LEU A 521 -15.14 -3.94 29.83
CA LEU A 521 -13.94 -4.55 30.44
C LEU A 521 -14.16 -6.02 30.81
N ARG A 522 -15.35 -6.38 31.31
CA ARG A 522 -15.70 -7.79 31.63
C ARG A 522 -15.88 -8.64 30.38
N GLU A 523 -16.31 -8.06 29.27
CA GLU A 523 -16.37 -8.74 27.96
C GLU A 523 -14.97 -9.01 27.44
N ILE A 524 -14.08 -8.03 27.51
CA ILE A 524 -12.66 -8.20 27.18
C ILE A 524 -12.06 -9.29 28.07
N ASP A 525 -12.22 -9.21 29.40
CA ASP A 525 -11.67 -10.20 30.33
C ASP A 525 -12.17 -11.62 29.99
N ARG A 526 -13.46 -11.77 29.64
CA ARG A 526 -14.02 -13.06 29.17
C ARG A 526 -13.43 -13.53 27.84
N ALA A 527 -13.30 -12.64 26.86
CA ALA A 527 -12.72 -12.97 25.55
C ALA A 527 -11.24 -13.36 25.65
N LEU A 528 -10.53 -12.78 26.62
CA LEU A 528 -9.13 -13.08 26.92
C LEU A 528 -8.95 -14.32 27.82
N GLY A 529 -10.05 -14.93 28.29
CA GLY A 529 -10.02 -16.12 29.14
C GLY A 529 -9.57 -15.86 30.59
N ALA A 530 -9.83 -14.66 31.11
CA ALA A 530 -9.48 -14.21 32.47
C ALA A 530 -10.61 -14.40 33.49
#